data_AF-A0A9D4K5R2-F1
#
_entry.id   AF-A0A9D4K5R2-F1
#
_cell.length_a   1.000
_cell.length_b   1.000
_cell.length_c   1.000
_cell.angle_alpha   90.00
_cell.angle_beta   90.00
_cell.angle_gamma   90.00
#
_symmetry.space_group_name_H-M   'P 1'
#
loop_
_entity.id
_entity.type
_entity.pdbx_description
1 polymer ?
#
loop_
_entity_poly.entity_id
_entity_poly.type
_entity_poly.pdbx_seq_one_letter_code
_entity_poly.pdbx_strand_id
1 'polypeptide(L)'
;MTDHSLVELKLHNIQPERGPGYFKINNSILLDTQYQTQIKQEILNTVQNNKDANPKTLWEVIKGNIRNTTIRYTSFKQNETHKLETETIKTIETLEKQLHQTNTNDTTDIENEITLKKQILDGIYHTHLNGIILRARAQHVEHNEKKNTKYFANIEKRRSEQKTVHKLVVNGKDITKELKY
;
A
#
# COMPACT_ATOMS: atom_id res chain seq x y z
N MET A 1 10.85 38.33 35.17
CA MET A 1 9.78 37.33 35.35
C MET A 1 8.96 37.34 34.07
N THR A 2 8.88 36.23 33.35
CA THR A 2 8.09 36.13 32.12
C THR A 2 6.63 35.87 32.48
N ASP A 3 5.72 36.70 31.98
CA ASP A 3 4.25 36.64 32.14
C ASP A 3 3.59 35.55 31.27
N HIS A 4 4.34 34.47 31.01
CA HIS A 4 3.92 33.37 30.16
C HIS A 4 4.08 32.06 30.93
N SER A 5 2.95 31.44 31.24
CA SER A 5 2.91 30.11 31.85
C SER A 5 3.21 29.04 30.79
N LEU A 6 4.14 28.14 31.10
CA LEU A 6 4.40 26.95 30.29
C LEU A 6 3.19 26.02 30.35
N VAL A 7 2.57 25.77 29.21
CA VAL A 7 1.53 24.75 29.06
C VAL A 7 2.17 23.51 28.44
N GLU A 8 2.22 22.42 29.20
CA GLU A 8 2.73 21.13 28.74
C GLU A 8 1.53 20.19 28.42
N LEU A 9 1.44 19.72 27.18
CA LEU A 9 0.44 18.75 26.73
C LEU A 9 1.11 17.39 26.53
N LYS A 10 0.71 16.39 27.32
CA LYS A 10 1.17 14.99 27.17
C LYS A 10 0.06 14.15 26.52
N LEU A 11 0.22 13.85 25.24
CA LEU A 11 -0.67 12.96 24.50
C LEU A 11 -0.17 11.52 24.59
N HIS A 12 -0.99 10.63 25.17
CA HIS A 12 -0.72 9.20 25.15
C HIS A 12 -1.42 8.58 23.95
N ASN A 13 -0.64 8.12 22.98
CA ASN A 13 -1.17 7.41 21.81
C ASN A 13 -1.37 5.93 22.17
N ILE A 14 -2.49 5.61 22.82
CA ILE A 14 -2.86 4.22 23.16
C ILE A 14 -3.25 3.52 21.86
N GLN A 15 -2.31 2.81 21.24
CA GLN A 15 -2.58 1.91 20.13
C GLN A 15 -2.80 0.50 20.70
N PRO A 16 -3.92 -0.17 20.41
CA PRO A 16 -4.14 -1.53 20.89
C PRO A 16 -3.07 -2.46 20.32
N GLU A 17 -2.51 -3.34 21.17
CA GLU A 17 -1.59 -4.38 20.71
C GLU A 17 -2.30 -5.26 19.68
N ARG A 18 -1.74 -5.26 18.46
CA ARG A 18 -2.24 -6.12 17.40
C ARG A 18 -1.64 -7.51 17.62
N GLY A 19 -2.50 -8.52 17.63
CA GLY A 19 -2.03 -9.90 17.55
C GLY A 19 -1.22 -10.17 16.26
N PRO A 20 -0.65 -11.37 16.10
CA PRO A 20 0.27 -11.73 15.00
C PRO A 20 -0.25 -11.43 13.59
N GLY A 21 -1.58 -11.32 13.45
CA GLY A 21 -2.26 -11.04 12.18
C GLY A 21 -2.11 -12.18 11.19
N TYR A 22 -2.59 -11.97 9.98
CA TYR A 22 -2.29 -12.83 8.84
C TYR A 22 -1.60 -11.99 7.77
N PHE A 23 -0.65 -12.61 7.07
CA PHE A 23 -0.01 -11.96 5.93
C PHE A 23 -0.98 -11.94 4.75
N LYS A 24 -1.29 -10.75 4.24
CA LYS A 24 -2.14 -10.54 3.07
C LYS A 24 -1.35 -9.82 1.99
N ILE A 25 -1.43 -10.31 0.76
CA ILE A 25 -0.81 -9.71 -0.41
C ILE A 25 -1.87 -9.20 -1.37
N ASN A 26 -1.50 -8.28 -2.26
CA ASN A 26 -2.34 -7.92 -3.40
C ASN A 26 -2.21 -9.01 -4.47
N ASN A 27 -3.30 -9.72 -4.77
CA ASN A 27 -3.27 -10.85 -5.71
C ASN A 27 -2.87 -10.46 -7.14
N SER A 28 -2.95 -9.18 -7.51
CA SER A 28 -2.49 -8.74 -8.84
C SER A 28 -1.01 -9.04 -9.08
N ILE A 29 -0.18 -9.11 -8.03
CA ILE A 29 1.24 -9.48 -8.15
C ILE A 29 1.42 -10.90 -8.68
N LEU A 30 0.44 -11.78 -8.47
CA LEU A 30 0.50 -13.16 -8.95
C LEU A 30 0.44 -13.24 -10.49
N LEU A 31 -0.02 -12.17 -11.15
CA LEU A 31 -0.06 -12.07 -12.60
C LEU A 31 1.27 -11.57 -13.20
N ASP A 32 2.18 -11.03 -12.39
CA ASP A 32 3.48 -10.55 -12.85
C ASP A 32 4.43 -11.74 -13.10
N THR A 33 4.87 -11.90 -14.35
CA THR A 33 5.72 -13.01 -14.79
C THR A 33 7.11 -12.98 -14.16
N GLN A 34 7.66 -11.80 -13.90
CA GLN A 34 8.94 -11.65 -13.23
C GLN A 34 8.82 -12.08 -11.77
N TYR A 35 7.74 -11.69 -11.10
CA TYR A 35 7.46 -12.16 -9.73
C TYR A 35 7.28 -13.67 -9.68
N GLN A 36 6.49 -14.26 -10.59
CA GLN A 36 6.31 -15.72 -10.66
C GLN A 36 7.63 -16.46 -10.85
N THR A 37 8.52 -15.93 -11.67
CA THR A 37 9.84 -16.52 -11.91
C THR A 37 10.68 -16.48 -10.64
N GLN A 38 10.76 -15.31 -10.00
CA GLN A 38 11.55 -15.13 -8.78
C GLN A 38 11.04 -15.99 -7.62
N ILE A 39 9.73 -16.08 -7.41
CA ILE A 39 9.17 -16.86 -6.30
C ILE A 39 9.37 -18.37 -6.52
N LYS A 40 9.24 -18.85 -7.77
CA LYS A 40 9.51 -20.25 -8.10
C LYS A 40 10.98 -20.61 -7.85
N GLN A 41 11.90 -19.74 -8.27
CA GLN A 41 13.32 -19.90 -8.01
C GLN A 41 13.63 -19.91 -6.51
N GLU A 42 13.06 -18.98 -5.75
CA GLU A 42 13.24 -18.91 -4.30
C GLU A 42 12.78 -20.18 -3.59
N ILE A 43 11.61 -20.71 -3.97
CA ILE A 43 11.07 -21.96 -3.42
C ILE A 43 12.02 -23.13 -3.74
N LEU A 44 12.46 -23.26 -4.99
CA LEU A 44 13.37 -24.33 -5.42
C LEU A 44 14.69 -24.26 -4.65
N ASN A 45 15.30 -23.08 -4.56
CA ASN A 45 16.53 -22.87 -3.80
C ASN A 45 16.35 -23.20 -2.32
N THR A 46 15.23 -22.80 -1.73
CA THR A 46 14.91 -23.11 -0.34
C THR A 46 14.85 -24.61 -0.09
N VAL A 47 14.17 -25.35 -0.99
CA VAL A 47 14.08 -26.82 -0.90
C VAL A 47 15.46 -27.46 -1.07
N GLN A 48 16.25 -27.01 -2.04
CA GLN A 48 17.58 -27.55 -2.31
C GLN A 48 18.57 -27.31 -1.18
N ASN A 49 18.48 -26.17 -0.49
CA ASN A 49 19.36 -25.81 0.62
C ASN A 49 18.99 -26.50 1.94
N ASN A 50 17.79 -27.11 2.01
CA ASN A 50 17.25 -27.70 3.23
C ASN A 50 16.75 -29.14 2.99
N LYS A 51 17.44 -29.90 2.12
CA LYS A 51 17.01 -31.25 1.70
C LYS A 51 16.80 -32.22 2.86
N ASP A 52 17.63 -32.13 3.89
CA ASP A 52 17.59 -33.03 5.04
C ASP A 52 16.74 -32.50 6.20
N ALA A 53 16.07 -31.36 6.01
CA ALA A 53 15.22 -30.77 7.04
C ALA A 53 13.92 -31.55 7.25
N ASN A 54 13.41 -31.50 8.48
CA ASN A 54 12.07 -32.00 8.76
C ASN A 54 11.04 -31.29 7.86
N PRO A 55 10.10 -32.01 7.21
CA PRO A 55 9.12 -31.42 6.30
C PRO A 55 8.30 -30.27 6.90
N LYS A 56 7.98 -30.33 8.20
CA LYS A 56 7.24 -29.28 8.90
C LYS A 56 8.08 -28.00 9.03
N THR A 57 9.34 -28.15 9.43
CA THR A 57 10.28 -27.02 9.52
C THR A 57 10.54 -26.43 8.15
N LEU A 58 10.77 -27.27 7.14
CA LEU A 58 10.97 -26.84 5.76
C LEU A 58 9.79 -26.00 5.26
N TRP A 59 8.56 -26.42 5.55
CA TRP A 59 7.36 -25.66 5.18
C TRP A 59 7.30 -24.27 5.82
N GLU A 60 7.66 -24.15 7.09
CA GLU A 60 7.75 -22.83 7.76
C GLU A 60 8.80 -21.93 7.10
N VAL A 61 9.96 -22.48 6.74
CA VAL A 61 11.02 -21.74 6.03
C VAL A 61 10.55 -21.28 4.66
N ILE A 62 9.89 -22.16 3.88
CA ILE A 62 9.34 -21.81 2.56
C ILE A 62 8.34 -20.66 2.69
N LYS A 63 7.39 -20.74 3.64
CA LYS A 63 6.42 -19.65 3.88
C LYS A 63 7.13 -18.33 4.24
N GLY A 64 8.15 -18.40 5.10
CA GLY A 64 8.97 -17.24 5.47
C GLY A 64 9.66 -16.60 4.27
N ASN A 65 10.29 -17.42 3.42
CA ASN A 65 10.98 -16.96 2.21
C ASN A 65 10.00 -16.38 1.18
N ILE A 66 8.84 -17.02 0.99
CA ILE A 66 7.78 -16.47 0.13
C ILE A 66 7.37 -15.09 0.63
N ARG A 67 7.10 -14.95 1.93
CA ARG A 67 6.73 -13.68 2.54
C ARG A 67 7.80 -12.61 2.31
N ASN A 68 9.05 -12.91 2.63
CA ASN A 68 10.17 -11.95 2.52
C ASN A 68 10.43 -11.53 1.08
N THR A 69 10.45 -12.48 0.15
CA THR A 69 10.61 -12.20 -1.28
C THR A 69 9.46 -11.39 -1.83
N THR A 70 8.22 -11.69 -1.41
CA THR A 70 7.04 -10.90 -1.80
C THR A 70 7.16 -9.46 -1.32
N ILE A 71 7.47 -9.25 -0.03
CA ILE A 71 7.64 -7.91 0.55
C ILE A 71 8.70 -7.13 -0.23
N ARG A 72 9.88 -7.72 -0.41
CA ARG A 72 10.99 -7.11 -1.16
C ARG A 72 10.56 -6.71 -2.57
N TYR A 73 9.89 -7.62 -3.30
CA TYR A 73 9.45 -7.36 -4.66
C TYR A 73 8.38 -6.27 -4.74
N THR A 74 7.37 -6.30 -3.86
CA THR A 74 6.33 -5.27 -3.83
C THR A 74 6.90 -3.90 -3.49
N SER A 75 7.86 -3.81 -2.56
CA SER A 75 8.52 -2.56 -2.22
C SER A 75 9.37 -2.03 -3.38
N PHE A 76 10.07 -2.92 -4.08
CA PHE A 76 10.78 -2.56 -5.30
C PHE A 76 9.84 -1.98 -6.36
N LYS A 77 8.74 -2.68 -6.69
CA LYS A 77 7.74 -2.21 -7.65
C LYS A 77 7.13 -0.87 -7.23
N GLN A 78 6.80 -0.70 -5.95
CA GLN A 78 6.28 0.56 -5.43
C GLN A 78 7.27 1.71 -5.65
N ASN A 79 8.56 1.48 -5.40
CA ASN A 79 9.59 2.48 -5.62
C ASN A 79 9.73 2.83 -7.10
N GLU A 80 9.69 1.84 -8.00
CA GLU A 80 9.72 2.07 -9.45
C GLU A 80 8.50 2.86 -9.94
N THR A 81 7.30 2.53 -9.42
CA THR A 81 6.09 3.30 -9.72
C THR A 81 6.20 4.75 -9.23
N HIS A 82 6.73 4.97 -8.03
CA HIS A 82 6.91 6.33 -7.49
C HIS A 82 7.95 7.13 -8.28
N LYS A 83 9.04 6.51 -8.72
CA LYS A 83 10.02 7.15 -9.61
C LYS A 83 9.37 7.54 -10.92
N LEU A 84 8.65 6.61 -11.57
CA LEU A 84 7.93 6.87 -12.81
C LEU A 84 6.93 8.03 -12.65
N GLU A 85 6.17 8.05 -11.56
CA GLU A 85 5.24 9.13 -11.23
C GLU A 85 5.98 10.48 -11.15
N THR A 86 7.05 10.53 -10.34
CA THR A 86 7.83 11.75 -10.12
C THR A 86 8.47 12.26 -11.41
N GLU A 87 9.04 11.35 -12.22
CA GLU A 87 9.63 11.68 -13.52
C GLU A 87 8.57 12.17 -14.50
N THR A 88 7.41 11.51 -14.57
CA THR A 88 6.29 11.90 -15.44
C THR A 88 5.77 13.29 -15.10
N ILE A 89 5.60 13.61 -13.81
CA ILE A 89 5.19 14.95 -13.35
C ILE A 89 6.22 16.00 -13.77
N LYS A 90 7.51 15.75 -13.51
CA LYS A 90 8.58 16.67 -13.91
C LYS A 90 8.60 16.89 -15.42
N THR A 91 8.43 15.82 -16.21
CA THR A 91 8.37 15.94 -17.67
C THR A 91 7.19 16.80 -18.11
N ILE A 92 6.00 16.59 -17.53
CA ILE A 92 4.82 17.43 -17.81
C ILE A 92 5.12 18.89 -17.49
N GLU A 93 5.66 19.19 -16.31
CA GLU A 93 6.01 20.57 -15.91
C GLU A 93 7.02 21.21 -16.88
N THR A 94 8.01 20.44 -17.35
CA THR A 94 8.99 20.95 -18.33
C THR A 94 8.35 21.22 -19.69
N LEU A 95 7.47 20.32 -20.17
CA LEU A 95 6.78 20.46 -21.45
C LEU A 95 5.77 21.62 -21.40
N GLU A 96 5.04 21.79 -20.30
CA GLU A 96 4.11 22.91 -20.10
C GLU A 96 4.88 24.25 -20.07
N LYS A 97 6.05 24.30 -19.42
CA LYS A 97 6.92 25.48 -19.45
C LYS A 97 7.44 25.78 -20.86
N GLN A 98 7.82 24.75 -21.61
CA GLN A 98 8.25 24.90 -23.01
C GLN A 98 7.11 25.44 -23.88
N LEU A 99 5.90 24.90 -23.72
CA LEU A 99 4.70 25.38 -24.41
C LEU A 99 4.46 26.87 -24.18
N HIS A 100 4.57 27.33 -22.92
CA HIS A 100 4.40 28.74 -22.56
C HIS A 100 5.49 29.67 -23.11
N GLN A 101 6.67 29.14 -23.40
CA GLN A 101 7.82 29.90 -23.92
C GLN A 101 7.89 29.88 -25.47
N THR A 102 7.11 29.02 -26.11
CA THR A 102 7.13 28.82 -27.55
C THR A 102 6.26 29.88 -28.23
N ASN A 103 6.87 30.68 -29.12
CA ASN A 103 6.18 31.70 -29.93
C ASN A 103 5.71 31.15 -31.29
N THR A 104 5.84 29.84 -31.53
CA THR A 104 5.39 29.20 -32.77
C THR A 104 3.97 28.67 -32.61
N ASN A 105 3.21 28.62 -33.71
CA ASN A 105 1.87 28.04 -33.74
C ASN A 105 1.88 26.50 -33.87
N ASP A 106 3.05 25.88 -33.95
CA ASP A 106 3.19 24.43 -34.13
C ASP A 106 3.59 23.78 -32.79
N THR A 107 2.61 23.68 -31.88
CA THR A 107 2.74 23.11 -30.54
C THR A 107 2.15 21.70 -30.43
N THR A 108 1.61 21.18 -31.54
CA THR A 108 0.82 19.93 -31.60
C THR A 108 1.57 18.74 -30.99
N ASP A 109 2.85 18.59 -31.27
CA ASP A 109 3.66 17.49 -30.75
C ASP A 109 3.87 17.55 -29.23
N ILE A 110 4.12 18.75 -28.70
CA ILE A 110 4.27 18.98 -27.25
C ILE A 110 2.96 18.69 -26.53
N GLU A 111 1.83 19.15 -27.08
CA GLU A 111 0.49 18.91 -26.53
C GLU A 111 0.12 17.42 -26.53
N ASN A 112 0.46 16.70 -27.60
CA ASN A 112 0.29 15.26 -27.70
C ASN A 112 1.14 14.52 -26.65
N GLU A 113 2.40 14.92 -26.46
CA GLU A 113 3.27 14.31 -25.45
C GLU A 113 2.74 14.57 -24.02
N ILE A 114 2.33 15.80 -23.71
CA ILE A 114 1.70 16.14 -22.42
C ILE A 114 0.47 15.25 -22.18
N THR A 115 -0.37 15.09 -23.21
CA THR A 115 -1.58 14.25 -23.12
C THR A 115 -1.23 12.79 -22.82
N LEU A 116 -0.24 12.23 -23.50
CA LEU A 116 0.24 10.87 -23.25
C LEU A 116 0.79 10.71 -21.82
N LYS A 117 1.58 11.67 -21.34
CA LYS A 117 2.12 11.64 -19.97
C LYS A 117 1.02 11.75 -18.91
N LYS A 118 -0.02 12.57 -19.15
CA LYS A 118 -1.20 12.66 -18.28
C LYS A 118 -1.97 11.34 -18.24
N GLN A 119 -2.13 10.65 -19.37
CA GLN A 119 -2.75 9.31 -19.41
C GLN A 119 -1.95 8.27 -18.59
N ILE A 120 -0.62 8.31 -18.66
CA ILE A 120 0.24 7.43 -17.83
C ILE A 120 0.01 7.72 -16.34
N LEU A 121 -0.02 9.01 -15.96
CA LEU A 121 -0.24 9.43 -14.58
C LEU A 121 -1.63 9.00 -14.07
N ASP A 122 -2.66 9.14 -14.89
CA ASP A 122 -4.02 8.67 -14.58
C ASP A 122 -4.04 7.15 -14.35
N GLY A 123 -3.29 6.37 -15.13
CA GLY A 123 -3.14 4.93 -14.94
C GLY A 123 -2.52 4.55 -13.57
N ILE A 124 -1.52 5.32 -13.12
CA ILE A 124 -0.89 5.16 -11.80
C ILE A 124 -1.92 5.43 -10.70
N TYR A 125 -2.64 6.55 -10.78
CA TYR A 125 -3.67 6.92 -9.80
C TYR A 125 -4.84 5.95 -9.77
N HIS A 126 -5.26 5.45 -10.93
CA HIS A 126 -6.29 4.44 -11.03
C HIS A 126 -5.89 3.15 -10.30
N THR A 127 -4.63 2.70 -10.49
CA THR A 127 -4.08 1.53 -9.81
C THR A 127 -4.04 1.72 -8.30
N HIS A 128 -3.57 2.88 -7.83
CA HIS A 128 -3.53 3.22 -6.41
C HIS A 128 -4.93 3.20 -5.77
N LEU A 129 -5.89 3.84 -6.42
CA LEU A 129 -7.29 3.90 -6.00
C LEU A 129 -7.93 2.51 -5.93
N ASN A 130 -7.72 1.66 -6.93
CA ASN A 130 -8.19 0.27 -6.92
C ASN A 130 -7.62 -0.51 -5.72
N GLY A 131 -6.37 -0.25 -5.35
CA GLY A 131 -5.76 -0.82 -4.15
C GLY A 131 -6.49 -0.41 -2.86
N ILE A 132 -6.90 0.85 -2.75
CA ILE A 132 -7.66 1.37 -1.60
C ILE A 132 -9.06 0.75 -1.56
N ILE A 133 -9.76 0.69 -2.70
CA ILE A 133 -11.08 0.07 -2.82
C ILE A 133 -11.04 -1.41 -2.40
N LEU A 134 -10.03 -2.15 -2.88
CA LEU A 134 -9.83 -3.57 -2.55
C LEU A 134 -9.63 -3.78 -1.03
N ARG A 135 -8.86 -2.91 -0.37
CA ARG A 135 -8.66 -2.98 1.08
C ARG A 135 -9.91 -2.56 1.86
N ALA A 136 -10.60 -1.52 1.39
CA ALA A 136 -11.86 -1.08 1.94
C ALA A 136 -12.95 -2.14 1.81
N ARG A 137 -12.84 -3.12 0.89
CA ARG A 137 -13.87 -4.12 0.55
C ARG A 137 -15.21 -3.46 0.21
N ALA A 138 -15.19 -2.38 -0.58
CA ALA A 138 -16.41 -1.72 -1.02
C ALA A 138 -17.08 -2.55 -2.13
N GLN A 139 -18.38 -2.87 -1.99
CA GLN A 139 -19.14 -3.70 -2.93
C GLN A 139 -19.76 -2.89 -4.07
N HIS A 140 -20.29 -1.70 -3.75
CA HIS A 140 -20.83 -0.78 -4.74
C HIS A 140 -19.81 0.32 -4.99
N VAL A 141 -19.15 0.24 -6.14
CA VAL A 141 -18.37 1.34 -6.69
C VAL A 141 -18.93 1.57 -8.07
N GLU A 142 -19.73 2.62 -8.24
CA GLU A 142 -20.22 3.00 -9.57
C GLU A 142 -19.04 3.26 -10.49
N HIS A 143 -19.12 2.71 -11.71
CA HIS A 143 -18.01 2.68 -12.65
C HIS A 143 -17.71 4.07 -13.26
N ASN A 144 -18.67 5.00 -13.16
CA ASN A 144 -18.70 6.25 -13.93
C ASN A 144 -18.50 7.54 -13.10
N GLU A 145 -18.41 7.47 -11.76
CA GLU A 145 -18.13 8.65 -10.93
C GLU A 145 -16.64 8.76 -10.57
N LYS A 146 -16.14 9.99 -10.40
CA LYS A 146 -14.81 10.27 -9.82
C LYS A 146 -14.74 9.66 -8.42
N LYS A 147 -14.12 8.48 -8.33
CA LYS A 147 -14.00 7.69 -7.11
C LYS A 147 -13.18 8.45 -6.06
N ASN A 148 -13.80 8.76 -4.93
CA ASN A 148 -13.17 9.55 -3.87
C ASN A 148 -12.28 8.67 -2.98
N THR A 149 -10.97 8.83 -3.09
CA THR A 149 -9.95 8.12 -2.28
C THR A 149 -10.19 8.26 -0.77
N LYS A 150 -10.56 9.45 -0.29
CA LYS A 150 -10.82 9.74 1.14
C LYS A 150 -11.99 8.93 1.66
N TYR A 151 -13.04 8.77 0.85
CA TYR A 151 -14.20 7.97 1.22
C TYR A 151 -13.83 6.51 1.49
N PHE A 152 -13.10 5.86 0.57
CA PHE A 152 -12.72 4.46 0.72
C PHE A 152 -11.70 4.24 1.85
N ALA A 153 -10.75 5.16 2.03
CA ALA A 153 -9.82 5.13 3.16
C ALA A 153 -10.57 5.22 4.51
N ASN A 154 -11.61 6.06 4.61
CA ASN A 154 -12.44 6.16 5.80
C ASN A 154 -13.25 4.89 6.07
N ILE A 155 -13.76 4.22 5.03
CA ILE A 155 -14.40 2.91 5.17
C ILE A 155 -13.43 1.87 5.74
N GLU A 156 -12.21 1.80 5.20
CA GLU A 156 -11.17 0.90 5.68
C GLU A 156 -10.86 1.16 7.16
N LYS A 157 -10.65 2.42 7.54
CA LYS A 157 -10.40 2.85 8.92
C LYS A 157 -11.52 2.41 9.87
N ARG A 158 -12.78 2.76 9.56
CA ARG A 158 -13.94 2.41 10.38
C ARG A 158 -14.08 0.89 10.56
N ARG A 159 -13.87 0.11 9.49
CA ARG A 159 -13.93 -1.35 9.55
C ARG A 159 -12.77 -1.95 10.35
N SER A 160 -11.60 -1.31 10.34
CA SER A 160 -10.48 -1.71 11.19
C SER A 160 -10.82 -1.51 12.66
N GLU A 161 -11.38 -0.35 13.03
CA GLU A 161 -11.81 -0.03 14.39
C GLU A 161 -12.88 -1.01 14.89
N GLN A 162 -13.87 -1.34 14.06
CA GLN A 162 -14.93 -2.30 14.41
C GLN A 162 -14.45 -3.74 14.65
N LYS A 163 -13.30 -4.13 14.10
CA LYS A 163 -12.72 -5.47 14.33
C LYS A 163 -11.93 -5.56 15.63
N THR A 164 -11.69 -4.43 16.29
CA THR A 164 -11.00 -4.40 17.57
C THR A 164 -11.97 -4.76 18.67
N VAL A 165 -11.69 -5.85 19.39
CA VAL A 165 -12.46 -6.24 20.58
C VAL A 165 -11.92 -5.47 21.77
N HIS A 166 -12.68 -4.47 22.23
CA HIS A 166 -12.29 -3.62 23.37
C HIS A 166 -12.66 -4.24 24.72
N LYS A 167 -13.72 -5.06 24.74
CA LYS A 167 -14.27 -5.64 25.96
C LYS A 167 -14.92 -6.99 25.65
N LEU A 168 -14.65 -7.96 26.49
CA LEU A 168 -15.20 -9.31 26.46
C LEU A 168 -15.77 -9.61 27.85
N VAL A 169 -17.07 -9.87 27.90
CA VAL A 169 -17.81 -10.17 29.13
C VAL A 169 -18.29 -11.61 29.06
N VAL A 170 -17.94 -12.42 30.05
CA VAL A 170 -18.40 -13.80 30.18
C VAL A 170 -19.03 -13.97 31.56
N ASN A 171 -20.29 -14.43 31.59
CA ASN A 171 -21.08 -14.61 32.81
C ASN A 171 -21.14 -13.35 33.70
N GLY A 172 -21.31 -12.18 33.08
CA GLY A 172 -21.37 -10.89 33.78
C GLY A 172 -20.03 -10.39 34.35
N LYS A 173 -18.92 -11.09 34.06
CA LYS A 173 -17.56 -10.69 34.45
C LYS A 173 -16.75 -10.26 33.24
N ASP A 174 -16.09 -9.12 33.35
CA ASP A 174 -15.15 -8.64 32.36
C ASP A 174 -13.90 -9.52 32.37
N ILE A 175 -13.63 -10.22 31.27
CA ILE A 175 -12.47 -11.13 31.14
C ILE A 175 -11.33 -10.53 30.32
N THR A 176 -11.54 -9.35 29.74
CA THR A 176 -10.47 -8.55 29.15
C THR A 176 -9.79 -7.82 30.29
N LYS A 177 -8.62 -8.31 30.71
CA LYS A 177 -7.70 -7.47 31.48
C LYS A 177 -7.23 -6.38 30.52
N GLU A 178 -7.61 -5.14 30.77
CA GLU A 178 -6.77 -4.04 30.31
C GLU A 178 -5.35 -4.36 30.75
N LEU A 179 -4.45 -4.59 29.78
CA LEU A 179 -3.02 -4.58 30.04
C LEU A 179 -2.71 -3.13 30.47
N LYS A 180 -2.82 -2.89 31.78
CA LYS A 180 -2.32 -1.69 32.42
C LYS A 180 -0.81 -1.68 32.23
N TYR A 181 -0.35 -0.79 31.36
CA TYR A 181 1.01 -0.26 31.38
C TYR A 181 0.92 1.25 31.45
#